data_AF-A0A1J4PYZ9-F1
#
_entry.id   AF-A0A1J4PYZ9-F1
#
_cell.length_a   1.000
_cell.length_b   1.000
_cell.length_c   1.000
_cell.angle_alpha   90.00
_cell.angle_beta   90.00
_cell.angle_gamma   90.00
#
_symmetry.space_group_name_H-M   'P 1'
#
loop_
_entity.id
_entity.type
_entity.pdbx_description
1 polymer ?
#
loop_
_entity_poly.entity_id
_entity_poly.type
_entity_poly.pdbx_seq_one_letter_code
_entity_poly.pdbx_strand_id
1 'polypeptide(L)'
;MAEHRSWAEEWTGAVCAACGRLNHWPRPELGCPCGTVLLVPVLEADPGPGVRGEPSPAHAQASAARAEPRAARPDAPDAAPSRRAFRPHAVRTARDVVTATALYLRWLGYEDIRRADQRPTNGVGLAARGLLAQVEPTVRPAAPRDVECLWLTAMTESADCVYFSLAGYSEAARACADSLGVPLFVLDLAGVPQPVNDPAGALDADGAPEPGRRARRG
;
A
#
# COMPACT_ATOMS: atom_id res chain seq x y z
N MET A 1 -1.94 -13.35 -32.12
CA MET A 1 -2.21 -11.99 -32.60
C MET A 1 -3.02 -11.30 -31.51
N ALA A 2 -2.40 -10.41 -30.73
CA ALA A 2 -3.12 -9.68 -29.69
C ALA A 2 -3.85 -8.52 -30.38
N GLU A 3 -5.18 -8.59 -30.40
CA GLU A 3 -6.02 -7.50 -30.92
C GLU A 3 -5.82 -6.28 -30.03
N HIS A 4 -5.40 -5.16 -30.62
CA HIS A 4 -5.20 -3.89 -29.94
C HIS A 4 -6.59 -3.33 -29.63
N ARG A 5 -7.11 -3.61 -28.43
CA ARG A 5 -8.38 -3.04 -27.98
C ARG A 5 -8.21 -1.57 -27.67
N SER A 6 -9.14 -0.77 -28.17
CA SER A 6 -9.09 0.68 -28.03
C SER A 6 -9.59 1.07 -26.65
N TRP A 7 -9.02 2.14 -26.10
CA TRP A 7 -9.37 2.70 -24.78
C TRP A 7 -10.88 2.97 -24.59
N ALA A 8 -11.64 3.18 -25.67
CA ALA A 8 -13.08 3.41 -25.62
C ALA A 8 -13.90 2.12 -25.38
N GLU A 9 -13.33 0.95 -25.67
CA GLU A 9 -14.01 -0.35 -25.55
C GLU A 9 -13.89 -0.95 -24.14
N GLU A 10 -12.84 -0.57 -23.39
CA GLU A 10 -12.50 -1.12 -22.07
C GLU A 10 -13.10 -0.31 -20.89
N TRP A 11 -13.66 0.87 -21.16
CA TRP A 11 -14.13 1.80 -20.12
C TRP A 11 -15.60 2.14 -20.32
N THR A 12 -16.34 2.36 -19.22
CA THR A 12 -17.76 2.73 -19.23
C THR A 12 -18.03 3.85 -18.23
N GLY A 13 -18.87 4.80 -18.61
CA GLY A 13 -19.31 5.89 -17.73
C GLY A 13 -20.37 5.40 -16.73
N ALA A 14 -20.21 5.76 -15.46
CA ALA A 14 -21.23 5.54 -14.44
C ALA A 14 -21.32 6.73 -13.49
N VAL A 15 -22.54 7.10 -13.11
CA VAL A 15 -22.80 8.16 -12.12
C VAL A 15 -22.63 7.59 -10.72
N CYS A 16 -21.81 8.24 -9.90
CA CYS A 16 -21.64 7.85 -8.51
C CYS A 16 -22.92 8.11 -7.72
N ALA A 17 -23.55 7.07 -7.18
CA ALA A 17 -24.77 7.20 -6.37
C ALA A 17 -24.57 8.06 -5.10
N ALA A 18 -23.34 8.21 -4.61
CA ALA A 18 -23.04 9.00 -3.42
C ALA A 18 -22.80 10.49 -3.69
N CYS A 19 -22.24 10.85 -4.85
CA CYS A 19 -21.86 12.24 -5.15
C CYS A 19 -22.41 12.80 -6.47
N GLY A 20 -23.13 11.99 -7.26
CA GLY A 20 -23.78 12.40 -8.51
C GLY A 20 -22.83 12.68 -9.68
N ARG A 21 -21.52 12.45 -9.54
CA ARG A 21 -20.55 12.70 -10.62
C ARG A 21 -20.44 11.51 -11.57
N LEU A 22 -20.45 11.80 -12.88
CA LEU A 22 -20.08 10.85 -13.93
C LEU A 22 -18.58 10.56 -13.85
N ASN A 23 -18.22 9.29 -13.70
CA ASN A 23 -16.84 8.84 -13.70
C ASN A 23 -16.69 7.64 -14.64
N HIS A 24 -15.48 7.43 -15.16
CA HIS A 24 -15.16 6.28 -16.00
C HIS A 24 -14.64 5.13 -15.14
N TRP A 25 -15.20 3.95 -15.37
CA TRP A 25 -14.85 2.71 -14.68
C TRP A 25 -14.45 1.64 -15.70
N PRO A 26 -13.59 0.69 -15.33
CA PRO A 26 -13.30 -0.48 -16.16
C PRO A 26 -14.60 -1.24 -16.44
N ARG A 27 -14.78 -1.68 -17.68
CA ARG A 27 -15.99 -2.39 -18.09
C ARG A 27 -16.07 -3.76 -17.39
N PRO A 28 -17.18 -4.10 -16.71
CA PRO A 28 -17.32 -5.39 -16.06
C PRO A 28 -17.52 -6.52 -17.09
N GLU A 29 -16.63 -7.51 -17.01
CA GLU A 29 -16.62 -8.69 -17.87
C GLU A 29 -16.87 -9.96 -17.03
N LEU A 30 -17.68 -10.88 -17.56
CA LEU A 30 -17.94 -12.19 -16.97
C LEU A 30 -17.48 -13.29 -17.92
N GLY A 31 -16.52 -14.11 -17.48
CA GLY A 31 -16.07 -15.28 -18.21
C GLY A 31 -17.03 -16.45 -18.06
N CYS A 32 -17.43 -17.04 -19.18
CA CYS A 32 -18.08 -18.35 -19.22
C CYS A 32 -17.01 -19.45 -19.24
N PRO A 33 -17.23 -20.61 -18.58
CA PRO A 33 -16.30 -21.75 -18.65
C PRO A 33 -15.99 -22.26 -20.07
N CYS A 34 -16.82 -21.94 -21.08
CA CYS A 34 -16.55 -22.27 -22.48
C CYS A 34 -15.55 -21.31 -23.18
N GLY A 35 -15.10 -20.25 -22.51
CA GLY A 35 -14.17 -19.24 -23.05
C GLY A 35 -14.84 -17.98 -23.61
N THR A 36 -16.16 -17.90 -23.64
CA THR A 36 -16.88 -16.67 -24.02
C THR A 36 -16.82 -15.63 -22.89
N VAL A 37 -16.55 -14.37 -23.23
CA VAL A 37 -16.65 -13.23 -22.31
C VAL A 37 -17.95 -12.48 -22.57
N LEU A 38 -18.77 -12.33 -21.52
CA LEU A 38 -19.99 -11.53 -21.54
C LEU A 38 -19.71 -10.15 -20.96
N LEU A 39 -20.16 -9.10 -21.65
CA LEU A 39 -20.12 -7.74 -21.15
C LEU A 39 -21.40 -7.46 -20.36
N VAL A 40 -21.25 -7.01 -19.11
CA VAL A 40 -22.42 -6.65 -18.30
C VAL A 40 -22.91 -5.26 -18.75
N PRO A 41 -24.17 -5.11 -19.20
CA PRO A 41 -24.70 -3.81 -19.58
C PRO A 41 -24.87 -2.93 -18.33
N VAL A 42 -24.19 -1.79 -18.31
CA VAL A 42 -24.37 -0.76 -17.30
C VAL A 42 -25.39 0.23 -17.83
N LEU A 43 -26.53 0.36 -17.17
CA LEU A 43 -27.51 1.40 -17.50
C LEU A 43 -26.91 2.75 -17.06
N GLU A 44 -26.70 3.64 -18.02
CA GLU A 44 -26.33 5.03 -17.71
C GLU A 44 -27.51 5.68 -16.99
N ALA A 45 -27.37 5.85 -15.68
CA ALA A 45 -28.37 6.54 -14.87
C ALA A 45 -28.25 8.04 -15.14
N ASP A 46 -29.24 8.61 -15.83
CA ASP A 46 -29.40 10.05 -15.95
C ASP A 46 -29.55 10.66 -14.53
N PRO A 47 -28.89 11.78 -14.20
CA PRO A 47 -28.93 12.35 -12.87
C PRO A 47 -30.32 12.95 -12.58
N GLY A 48 -31.18 12.16 -11.95
CA GLY A 48 -32.42 12.62 -11.33
C GLY A 48 -32.14 13.47 -10.07
N PRO A 49 -33.05 14.38 -9.68
CA PRO A 49 -32.81 15.32 -8.59
C PRO A 49 -32.71 14.61 -7.23
N GLY A 50 -31.61 14.89 -6.53
CA GLY A 50 -31.17 14.18 -5.32
C GLY A 50 -31.97 14.47 -4.05
N VAL A 51 -32.12 13.43 -3.23
CA VAL A 51 -32.61 13.50 -1.86
C VAL A 51 -31.41 13.55 -0.91
N ARG A 52 -31.31 14.64 -0.13
CA ARG A 52 -30.28 14.87 0.88
C ARG A 52 -30.61 14.10 2.17
N GLY A 53 -29.68 13.31 2.67
CA GLY A 53 -29.67 12.80 4.05
C GLY A 53 -28.77 13.66 4.93
N GLU A 54 -29.31 14.17 6.03
CA GLU A 54 -28.67 15.03 7.03
C GLU A 54 -27.64 14.31 7.93
N PRO A 55 -26.61 15.01 8.45
CA PRO A 55 -25.75 14.54 9.54
C PRO A 55 -26.19 15.09 10.92
N SER A 56 -25.93 14.33 11.98
CA SER A 56 -26.20 14.67 13.40
C SER A 56 -24.91 14.69 14.24
N PRO A 57 -24.80 15.48 15.33
CA PRO A 57 -23.55 16.12 15.77
C PRO A 57 -22.81 15.42 16.93
N ALA A 58 -21.56 15.85 17.14
CA ALA A 58 -20.68 15.51 18.26
C ALA A 58 -20.78 16.52 19.42
N HIS A 59 -20.37 16.12 20.64
CA HIS A 59 -19.50 16.79 21.65
C HIS A 59 -19.72 16.11 23.04
N ALA A 60 -18.77 15.37 23.62
CA ALA A 60 -17.54 15.75 24.35
C ALA A 60 -17.74 15.90 25.88
N GLN A 61 -17.07 15.06 26.70
CA GLN A 61 -16.59 15.39 28.07
C GLN A 61 -15.34 14.58 28.42
N ALA A 62 -14.38 15.24 29.07
CA ALA A 62 -13.10 14.71 29.56
C ALA A 62 -13.07 14.67 31.10
N SER A 63 -12.26 13.80 31.72
CA SER A 63 -11.47 14.10 32.95
C SER A 63 -10.54 12.96 33.44
N ALA A 64 -9.24 13.29 33.45
CA ALA A 64 -8.08 12.99 34.32
C ALA A 64 -7.94 11.77 35.29
N ALA A 65 -6.82 11.04 35.06
CA ALA A 65 -5.67 10.73 35.95
C ALA A 65 -5.71 9.66 37.07
N ARG A 66 -4.78 8.67 37.02
CA ARG A 66 -3.63 8.45 37.95
C ARG A 66 -2.78 7.20 37.61
N ALA A 67 -1.55 7.19 38.11
CA ALA A 67 -0.35 6.46 37.67
C ALA A 67 -0.10 5.04 38.25
N GLU A 68 0.76 4.29 37.52
CA GLU A 68 1.47 2.99 37.72
C GLU A 68 2.24 2.82 39.08
N PRO A 69 2.85 1.64 39.49
CA PRO A 69 3.60 0.65 38.67
C PRO A 69 3.83 -0.84 39.14
N ARG A 70 4.40 -1.65 38.21
CA ARG A 70 5.61 -2.53 38.34
C ARG A 70 5.52 -4.09 38.27
N ALA A 71 6.39 -4.63 37.38
CA ALA A 71 7.12 -5.93 37.33
C ALA A 71 6.33 -7.24 37.08
N ALA A 72 6.83 -8.31 36.45
CA ALA A 72 8.18 -8.76 36.06
C ALA A 72 8.12 -9.68 34.81
N ARG A 73 9.26 -9.81 34.10
CA ARG A 73 9.62 -10.85 33.10
C ARG A 73 9.80 -12.22 33.77
N PRO A 74 9.62 -13.37 33.09
CA PRO A 74 10.49 -13.90 32.01
C PRO A 74 9.65 -14.59 30.87
N ASP A 75 10.11 -15.12 29.73
CA ASP A 75 11.35 -15.70 29.22
C ASP A 75 11.45 -15.39 27.71
N ALA A 76 12.67 -15.32 27.17
CA ALA A 76 12.92 -15.13 25.75
C ALA A 76 12.71 -16.45 24.97
N PRO A 77 11.92 -16.49 23.89
CA PRO A 77 11.99 -17.59 22.94
C PRO A 77 13.21 -17.40 22.04
N ASP A 78 13.95 -18.50 21.93
CA ASP A 78 14.93 -18.90 20.91
C ASP A 78 15.28 -17.84 19.86
N ALA A 79 16.55 -17.40 19.87
CA ALA A 79 17.07 -16.43 18.91
C ALA A 79 16.94 -17.00 17.49
N ALA A 80 16.02 -16.42 16.71
CA ALA A 80 15.88 -16.70 15.30
C ALA A 80 17.25 -16.60 14.61
N PRO A 81 17.53 -17.46 13.60
CA PRO A 81 18.81 -17.42 12.90
C PRO A 81 19.07 -16.02 12.38
N SER A 82 20.17 -15.41 12.81
CA SER A 82 20.54 -14.04 12.42
C SER A 82 20.54 -13.93 10.90
N ARG A 83 19.64 -13.11 10.35
CA ARG A 83 19.56 -12.86 8.92
C ARG A 83 20.94 -12.43 8.42
N ARG A 84 21.41 -13.05 7.33
CA ARG A 84 22.72 -12.70 6.72
C ARG A 84 22.78 -11.20 6.45
N ALA A 85 23.96 -10.58 6.46
CA ALA A 85 24.06 -9.16 6.09
C ALA A 85 23.49 -8.90 4.68
N PHE A 86 22.73 -7.81 4.53
CA PHE A 86 22.21 -7.38 3.24
C PHE A 86 23.34 -7.03 2.27
N ARG A 87 23.19 -7.37 0.99
CA ARG A 87 24.16 -7.02 -0.05
C ARG A 87 23.59 -5.90 -0.91
N PRO A 88 24.09 -4.65 -0.78
CA PRO A 88 23.56 -3.52 -1.52
C PRO A 88 23.77 -3.63 -3.03
N HIS A 89 22.86 -3.01 -3.77
CA HIS A 89 22.95 -2.81 -5.21
C HIS A 89 22.93 -1.31 -5.52
N ALA A 90 24.05 -0.78 -6.01
CA ALA A 90 24.20 0.65 -6.28
C ALA A 90 23.10 1.19 -7.21
N VAL A 91 22.52 2.34 -6.85
CA VAL A 91 21.40 2.95 -7.57
C VAL A 91 21.93 4.02 -8.51
N ARG A 92 21.74 3.82 -9.83
CA ARG A 92 22.09 4.81 -10.87
C ARG A 92 20.89 5.22 -11.72
N THR A 93 19.85 4.40 -11.72
CA THR A 93 18.64 4.59 -12.51
C THR A 93 17.39 4.28 -11.68
N ALA A 94 16.22 4.72 -12.15
CA ALA A 94 14.93 4.36 -11.56
C ALA A 94 14.70 2.83 -11.53
N ARG A 95 15.26 2.08 -12.50
CA ARG A 95 15.20 0.62 -12.51
C ARG A 95 16.04 0.00 -11.40
N ASP A 96 17.18 0.61 -11.07
CA ASP A 96 18.05 0.15 -10.00
C ASP A 96 17.40 0.36 -8.63
N VAL A 97 16.64 1.45 -8.43
CA VAL A 97 15.82 1.66 -7.23
C VAL A 97 14.86 0.48 -7.03
N VAL A 98 14.08 0.14 -8.07
CA VAL A 98 13.12 -0.98 -8.01
C VAL A 98 13.83 -2.32 -7.77
N THR A 99 15.00 -2.52 -8.37
CA THR A 99 15.81 -3.73 -8.20
C THR A 99 16.35 -3.84 -6.78
N ALA A 100 16.90 -2.76 -6.22
CA ALA A 100 17.39 -2.70 -4.85
C ALA A 100 16.25 -2.96 -3.85
N THR A 101 15.07 -2.37 -4.07
CA THR A 101 13.88 -2.67 -3.27
C THR A 101 13.48 -4.14 -3.34
N ALA A 102 13.41 -4.74 -4.54
CA ALA A 102 13.06 -6.15 -4.68
C ALA A 102 14.08 -7.09 -4.00
N LEU A 103 15.38 -6.78 -4.09
CA LEU A 103 16.43 -7.54 -3.38
C LEU A 103 16.30 -7.41 -1.87
N TYR A 104 15.96 -6.20 -1.38
CA TYR A 104 15.76 -5.95 0.04
C TYR A 104 14.52 -6.66 0.58
N LEU A 105 13.38 -6.63 -0.13
CA LEU A 105 12.19 -7.37 0.25
C LEU A 105 12.45 -8.88 0.30
N ARG A 106 13.19 -9.43 -0.67
CA ARG A 106 13.59 -10.84 -0.64
C ARG A 106 14.50 -11.15 0.54
N TRP A 107 15.39 -10.24 0.88
CA TRP A 107 16.25 -10.37 2.06
C TRP A 107 15.44 -10.36 3.36
N LEU A 108 14.41 -9.50 3.46
CA LEU A 108 13.48 -9.49 4.59
C LEU A 108 12.68 -10.80 4.72
N GLY A 109 12.61 -11.62 3.67
CA GLY A 109 11.90 -12.91 3.66
C GLY A 109 10.63 -12.93 2.82
N TYR A 110 10.31 -11.86 2.09
CA TYR A 110 9.19 -11.87 1.16
C TYR A 110 9.51 -12.69 -0.10
N GLU A 111 8.59 -13.57 -0.48
CA GLU A 111 8.70 -14.43 -1.65
C GLU A 111 7.75 -13.98 -2.77
N ASP A 112 7.99 -14.48 -3.99
CA ASP A 112 7.15 -14.22 -5.17
C ASP A 112 6.96 -12.73 -5.52
N ILE A 113 8.03 -11.95 -5.38
CA ILE A 113 8.02 -10.52 -5.72
C ILE A 113 7.79 -10.35 -7.23
N ARG A 114 6.70 -9.68 -7.57
CA ARG A 114 6.26 -9.36 -8.93
C ARG A 114 5.92 -7.88 -9.02
N ARG A 115 5.73 -7.35 -10.23
CA ARG A 115 5.08 -6.05 -10.38
C ARG A 115 3.62 -6.17 -9.93
N ALA A 116 3.13 -5.15 -9.23
CA ALA A 116 1.72 -5.09 -8.88
C ALA A 116 0.88 -4.98 -10.16
N ASP A 117 -0.26 -5.67 -10.20
CA ASP A 117 -1.15 -5.67 -11.36
C ASP A 117 -1.81 -4.30 -11.56
N GLN A 118 -2.09 -3.61 -10.45
CA GLN A 118 -2.54 -2.23 -10.46
C GLN A 118 -1.35 -1.29 -10.51
N ARG A 119 -1.41 -0.33 -11.45
CA ARG A 119 -0.43 0.74 -11.51
C ARG A 119 -0.79 1.80 -10.46
N PRO A 120 0.08 2.10 -9.50
CA PRO A 120 -0.15 3.21 -8.58
C PRO A 120 -0.18 4.54 -9.34
N THR A 121 -0.88 5.52 -8.77
CA THR A 121 -1.00 6.87 -9.36
C THR A 121 0.36 7.54 -9.55
N ASN A 122 1.29 7.31 -8.62
CA ASN A 122 2.68 7.74 -8.67
C ASN A 122 3.61 6.55 -8.40
N GLY A 123 4.82 6.56 -8.96
CA GLY A 123 5.84 5.54 -8.73
C GLY A 123 5.59 4.16 -9.38
N VAL A 124 6.19 3.13 -8.81
CA VAL A 124 6.18 1.73 -9.28
C VAL A 124 5.71 0.83 -8.14
N GLY A 125 4.63 0.07 -8.39
CA GLY A 125 4.12 -0.93 -7.45
C GLY A 125 4.78 -2.30 -7.63
N LEU A 126 5.15 -2.92 -6.51
CA LEU A 126 5.58 -4.30 -6.40
C LEU A 126 4.58 -5.05 -5.49
N ALA A 127 4.33 -6.31 -5.78
CA ALA A 127 3.50 -7.17 -4.96
C ALA A 127 4.29 -8.43 -4.57
N ALA A 128 4.07 -8.91 -3.37
CA ALA A 128 4.53 -10.19 -2.85
C ALA A 128 3.38 -10.86 -2.10
N ARG A 129 3.55 -12.11 -1.64
CA ARG A 129 2.52 -12.77 -0.84
C ARG A 129 2.21 -11.96 0.42
N GLY A 130 1.00 -11.38 0.48
CA GLY A 130 0.53 -10.58 1.61
C GLY A 130 1.14 -9.17 1.73
N LEU A 131 1.85 -8.67 0.72
CA LEU A 131 2.50 -7.34 0.77
C LEU A 131 2.34 -6.58 -0.55
N LEU A 132 2.02 -5.29 -0.46
CA LEU A 132 2.16 -4.30 -1.51
C LEU A 132 3.28 -3.31 -1.18
N ALA A 133 4.28 -3.23 -2.05
CA ALA A 133 5.38 -2.27 -1.90
C ALA A 133 5.28 -1.17 -2.96
N GLN A 134 5.28 0.08 -2.53
CA GLN A 134 5.35 1.25 -3.39
C GLN A 134 6.80 1.73 -3.49
N VAL A 135 7.24 2.06 -4.70
CA VAL A 135 8.57 2.65 -4.95
C VAL A 135 8.41 3.97 -5.67
N GLU A 136 8.91 5.06 -5.08
CA GLU A 136 9.02 6.37 -5.72
C GLU A 136 10.49 6.64 -6.11
N PRO A 137 10.87 6.36 -7.38
CA PRO A 137 12.25 6.47 -7.82
C PRO A 137 12.64 7.89 -8.25
N THR A 138 11.71 8.85 -8.25
CA THR A 138 12.00 10.21 -8.68
C THR A 138 12.61 11.05 -7.55
N VAL A 139 13.08 12.24 -7.91
CA VAL A 139 13.61 13.24 -6.96
C VAL A 139 12.51 14.03 -6.25
N ARG A 140 11.23 13.65 -6.40
CA ARG A 140 10.08 14.30 -5.75
C ARG A 140 9.87 13.69 -4.36
N PRO A 141 9.85 14.50 -3.27
CA PRO A 141 9.44 14.01 -1.97
C PRO A 141 8.00 13.48 -1.99
N ALA A 142 7.77 12.33 -1.36
CA ALA A 142 6.44 11.73 -1.27
C ALA A 142 5.49 12.59 -0.42
N ALA A 143 4.25 12.71 -0.89
CA ALA A 143 3.20 13.47 -0.23
C ALA A 143 2.29 12.56 0.62
N PRO A 144 1.51 13.13 1.56
CA PRO A 144 0.60 12.34 2.41
C PRO A 144 -0.38 11.48 1.62
N ARG A 145 -0.93 12.03 0.52
CA ARG A 145 -1.85 11.28 -0.36
C ARG A 145 -1.23 10.04 -0.98
N ASP A 146 0.08 10.06 -1.26
CA ASP A 146 0.77 8.90 -1.82
C ASP A 146 0.79 7.74 -0.80
N VAL A 147 0.96 8.06 0.49
CA VAL A 147 0.87 7.11 1.62
C VAL A 147 -0.55 6.60 1.83
N GLU A 148 -1.54 7.51 1.86
CA GLU A 148 -2.95 7.16 2.05
C GLU A 148 -3.47 6.25 0.93
N CYS A 149 -3.16 6.57 -0.33
CA CYS A 149 -3.56 5.76 -1.48
C CYS A 149 -2.98 4.34 -1.41
N LEU A 150 -1.69 4.21 -1.06
CA LEU A 150 -1.07 2.91 -0.84
C LEU A 150 -1.79 2.13 0.26
N TRP A 151 -2.00 2.76 1.41
CA TRP A 151 -2.64 2.12 2.56
C TRP A 151 -4.06 1.65 2.25
N LEU A 152 -4.87 2.48 1.59
CA LEU A 152 -6.24 2.10 1.18
C LEU A 152 -6.25 0.95 0.18
N THR A 153 -5.30 0.93 -0.76
CA THR A 153 -5.15 -0.17 -1.72
C THR A 153 -4.80 -1.47 -0.99
N ALA A 154 -3.81 -1.43 -0.11
CA ALA A 154 -3.40 -2.58 0.67
C ALA A 154 -4.50 -3.09 1.61
N MET A 155 -5.25 -2.19 2.26
CA MET A 155 -6.43 -2.57 3.04
C MET A 155 -7.48 -3.28 2.18
N THR A 156 -7.74 -2.76 0.97
CA THR A 156 -8.70 -3.37 0.04
C THR A 156 -8.26 -4.76 -0.39
N GLU A 157 -6.96 -4.96 -0.62
CA GLU A 157 -6.37 -6.25 -0.98
C GLU A 157 -6.06 -7.14 0.23
N SER A 158 -6.41 -6.71 1.46
CA SER A 158 -6.07 -7.41 2.71
C SER A 158 -4.57 -7.73 2.85
N ALA A 159 -3.73 -6.86 2.33
CA ALA A 159 -2.27 -6.97 2.28
C ALA A 159 -1.59 -5.95 3.20
N ASP A 160 -0.35 -6.23 3.62
CA ASP A 160 0.50 -5.25 4.29
C ASP A 160 1.01 -4.29 3.23
N CYS A 161 1.49 -3.12 3.64
CA CYS A 161 2.16 -2.24 2.69
C CYS A 161 3.44 -1.66 3.23
N VAL A 162 4.29 -1.21 2.32
CA VAL A 162 5.55 -0.52 2.60
C VAL A 162 5.83 0.48 1.48
N TYR A 163 6.38 1.64 1.83
CA TYR A 163 6.74 2.66 0.86
C TYR A 163 8.25 2.89 0.90
N PHE A 164 8.89 2.83 -0.27
CA PHE A 164 10.27 3.23 -0.54
C PHE A 164 10.31 4.52 -1.37
N SER A 165 11.17 5.47 -1.01
CA SER A 165 11.36 6.72 -1.75
C SER A 165 12.84 7.05 -1.90
N LEU A 166 13.25 7.51 -3.09
CA LEU A 166 14.61 8.02 -3.30
C LEU A 166 14.79 9.43 -2.71
N ALA A 167 13.80 10.30 -2.86
CA ALA A 167 13.83 11.68 -2.37
C ALA A 167 13.34 11.84 -0.93
N GLY A 168 12.91 10.74 -0.30
CA GLY A 168 12.27 10.75 1.00
C GLY A 168 10.85 11.30 0.99
N TYR A 169 10.45 11.86 2.12
CA TYR A 169 9.07 12.14 2.48
C TYR A 169 8.92 13.54 3.04
N SER A 170 7.82 14.21 2.69
CA SER A 170 7.38 15.38 3.44
C SER A 170 7.13 15.03 4.92
N GLU A 171 7.22 16.03 5.81
CA GLU A 171 6.92 15.83 7.24
C GLU A 171 5.48 15.36 7.46
N ALA A 172 4.52 15.94 6.74
CA ALA A 172 3.13 15.50 6.78
C ALA A 172 2.96 14.04 6.31
N ALA A 173 3.74 13.58 5.33
CA ALA A 173 3.69 12.19 4.89
C ALA A 173 4.23 11.23 5.95
N ARG A 174 5.30 11.62 6.68
CA ARG A 174 5.82 10.83 7.80
C ARG A 174 4.80 10.71 8.93
N ALA A 175 4.22 11.84 9.37
CA ALA A 175 3.18 11.83 10.41
C ALA A 175 1.94 11.01 10.02
N CYS A 176 1.54 11.08 8.73
CA CYS A 176 0.46 10.25 8.18
C CYS A 176 0.81 8.76 8.24
N ALA A 177 2.01 8.38 7.79
CA ALA A 177 2.47 7.00 7.82
C ALA A 177 2.55 6.44 9.24
N ASP A 178 3.00 7.22 10.22
CA ASP A 178 3.05 6.82 11.62
C ASP A 178 1.66 6.55 12.19
N SER A 179 0.69 7.41 11.84
CA SER A 179 -0.71 7.24 12.23
C SER A 179 -1.36 5.99 11.61
N LEU A 180 -0.98 5.65 10.37
CA LEU A 180 -1.51 4.50 9.63
C LEU A 180 -0.70 3.21 9.84
N GLY A 181 0.45 3.28 10.51
CA GLY A 181 1.37 2.17 10.67
C GLY A 181 2.06 1.72 9.38
N VAL A 182 2.25 2.62 8.41
CA VAL A 182 2.91 2.32 7.13
C VAL A 182 4.43 2.43 7.28
N PRO A 183 5.20 1.35 7.07
CA PRO A 183 6.66 1.39 7.02
C PRO A 183 7.17 2.27 5.88
N LEU A 184 8.04 3.22 6.21
CA LEU A 184 8.70 4.11 5.27
C LEU A 184 10.21 3.85 5.21
N PHE A 185 10.75 3.77 3.99
CA PHE A 185 12.18 3.61 3.74
C PHE A 185 12.70 4.64 2.75
N VAL A 186 13.88 5.19 3.03
CA VAL A 186 14.62 6.00 2.06
C VAL A 186 15.70 5.13 1.43
N LEU A 187 15.72 5.04 0.10
CA LEU A 187 16.86 4.43 -0.60
C LEU A 187 17.93 5.48 -0.83
N ASP A 188 19.15 5.20 -0.39
CA ASP A 188 20.31 5.97 -0.80
C ASP A 188 20.87 5.50 -2.15
N LEU A 189 21.86 6.24 -2.69
CA LEU A 189 22.52 5.85 -3.94
C LEU A 189 23.43 4.62 -3.78
N ALA A 190 23.77 4.23 -2.55
CA ALA A 190 24.47 2.97 -2.29
C ALA A 190 23.51 1.76 -2.43
N GLY A 191 22.20 1.99 -2.41
CA GLY A 191 21.17 0.98 -2.55
C GLY A 191 20.86 0.23 -1.26
N VAL A 192 21.14 0.85 -0.10
CA VAL A 192 20.70 0.33 1.21
C VAL A 192 19.45 1.10 1.63
N PRO A 193 18.26 0.46 1.69
CA PRO A 193 17.08 1.10 2.25
C PRO A 193 17.29 1.40 3.74
N GLN A 194 17.02 2.64 4.14
CA GLN A 194 17.10 3.09 5.53
C GLN A 194 15.69 3.28 6.09
N PRO A 195 15.33 2.63 7.22
CA PRO A 195 14.04 2.85 7.87
C PRO A 195 13.97 4.28 8.41
N VAL A 196 12.84 4.96 8.19
CA VAL A 196 12.67 6.37 8.64
C VAL A 196 11.53 6.56 9.63
N ASN A 197 10.86 5.49 10.04
CA ASN A 197 9.88 5.48 11.11
C ASN A 197 9.85 4.13 11.87
N ASP A 198 9.17 4.11 13.01
CA ASP A 198 9.12 2.94 13.90
C ASP A 198 8.59 1.67 13.21
N PRO A 199 7.50 1.70 12.41
CA PRO A 199 7.06 0.54 11.65
C PRO A 199 8.13 0.00 10.69
N ALA A 200 8.93 0.87 10.06
CA ALA A 200 10.04 0.45 9.21
C ALA A 200 11.20 -0.14 10.01
N GLY A 201 11.52 0.42 11.18
CA GLY A 201 12.52 -0.14 12.08
C GLY A 201 12.15 -1.54 12.56
N ALA A 202 10.88 -1.76 12.91
CA ALA A 202 10.36 -3.09 13.27
C ALA A 202 10.45 -4.06 12.07
N LEU A 203 10.03 -3.62 10.88
CA LEU A 203 10.11 -4.47 9.68
C LEU A 203 11.55 -4.83 9.30
N ASP A 204 12.51 -3.90 9.41
CA ASP A 204 13.92 -4.16 9.16
C ASP A 204 14.50 -5.18 10.15
N ALA A 205 14.20 -5.01 11.44
CA ALA A 205 14.67 -5.91 12.50
C ALA A 205 14.04 -7.31 12.40
N ASP A 206 12.71 -7.38 12.31
CA ASP A 206 11.96 -8.64 12.44
C ASP A 206 11.84 -9.38 11.10
N GLY A 207 11.76 -8.65 9.99
CA GLY A 207 11.53 -9.21 8.65
C GLY A 207 10.08 -9.43 8.28
N ALA A 208 9.87 -10.17 7.20
CA ALA A 208 8.54 -10.52 6.73
C ALA A 208 7.77 -11.27 7.83
N PRO A 209 6.52 -10.88 8.14
CA PRO A 209 5.71 -11.57 9.13
C PRO A 209 5.41 -12.99 8.65
N GLU A 210 5.47 -13.96 9.57
CA GLU A 210 5.12 -15.35 9.28
C GLU A 210 3.71 -15.43 8.66
N PRO A 211 3.53 -16.14 7.53
CA PRO A 211 2.25 -16.26 6.86
C PRO A 211 1.24 -16.94 7.80
N GLY A 212 0.28 -16.16 8.31
CA GLY A 212 -0.78 -16.64 9.21
C GLY A 212 -1.02 -15.81 10.47
N ARG A 213 -0.20 -14.78 10.76
CA ARG A 213 -0.33 -13.97 11.99
C ARG A 213 -0.84 -12.55 11.75
N ARG A 214 -1.97 -12.38 11.08
CA ARG A 214 -2.72 -11.11 11.21
C ARG A 214 -3.75 -11.23 12.31
N ALA A 215 -3.31 -10.87 13.52
CA ALA A 215 -4.23 -10.47 14.58
C ALA A 215 -4.99 -9.23 14.08
N ARG A 216 -6.32 -9.37 13.96
CA ARG A 216 -7.23 -8.26 13.72
C ARG A 216 -7.01 -7.23 14.84
N ARG A 217 -6.32 -6.12 14.55
CA ARG A 217 -6.43 -4.92 15.38
C ARG A 217 -7.76 -4.27 15.02
N GLY A 218 -8.73 -4.44 15.90
CA GLY A 218 -10.00 -3.71 15.90
C GLY A 218 -9.88 -2.37 16.58
#